data_AF-A0A9P5BCD7-F1
#
_entry.id   AF-A0A9P5BCD7-F1
#
_cell.length_a   1.000
_cell.length_b   1.000
_cell.length_c   1.000
_cell.angle_alpha   90.00
_cell.angle_beta   90.00
_cell.angle_gamma   90.00
#
_symmetry.space_group_name_H-M   'P 1'
#
loop_
_entity.id
_entity.type
_entity.pdbx_description
1 polymer ?
#
loop_
_entity_poly.entity_id
_entity_poly.type
_entity_poly.pdbx_seq_one_letter_code
_entity_poly.pdbx_strand_id
1 'polypeptide(L)'
;MNTRGARLPRPELALFKDKIQSWGIVDQFGASSNLQQRKPEMGAYSAFLCKIQESALNCIFIDDKVGSVVNAQGLGFKGIVFSTTDELIRGLHNLLGDPVTCDRIYLKKNAKNLFCTMNTGSLQPDNFSQLLIFHHTGDRDLVVLKNEGDTWNYFHGSPTYDGTTYPDDPDTTSLALTMLEDISMEQKLKARDVILSYVNDDGLPQVSANTVNFFFSILMIYKAWFNKNLPRFCHCICANVFRFFAINDWTDKLPGVYEYLCRVLETRAFLHGSRYYKIPDWFTYILSDLCARRPSDEKLQRMRDLLVECVEERMGCDDNILGAAMRALSAQSLGLKNDRHLRILLESQQLDGGWELVWLWSCATKPLKIGSRGVVTAMAMDAIQRALI
;
A
#
# COMPACT_ATOMS: atom_id res chain seq x y z
N MET A 1 -2.14 26.92 -37.49
CA MET A 1 -0.93 26.77 -38.34
C MET A 1 -0.12 25.61 -37.81
N ASN A 2 0.14 24.64 -38.67
CA ASN A 2 0.71 23.34 -38.34
C ASN A 2 2.23 23.49 -38.17
N THR A 3 2.75 23.48 -36.95
CA THR A 3 4.20 23.52 -36.68
C THR A 3 4.81 22.18 -37.09
N ARG A 4 5.11 22.04 -38.38
CA ARG A 4 6.01 21.00 -38.87
C ARG A 4 7.36 21.23 -38.17
N GLY A 5 7.77 20.31 -37.30
CA GLY A 5 9.09 20.36 -36.65
C GLY A 5 10.18 20.59 -37.70
N ALA A 6 10.96 21.66 -37.51
CA ALA A 6 11.95 22.11 -38.47
C ALA A 6 13.06 21.06 -38.66
N ARG A 7 13.56 20.91 -39.89
CA ARG A 7 14.84 20.22 -40.13
C ARG A 7 15.94 21.15 -39.63
N LEU A 8 16.78 20.68 -38.72
CA LEU A 8 17.96 21.42 -38.28
C LEU A 8 18.88 21.63 -39.49
N PRO A 9 19.18 22.88 -39.89
CA PRO A 9 20.13 23.16 -40.97
C PRO A 9 21.52 22.60 -40.64
N ARG A 10 22.24 22.08 -41.64
CA ARG A 10 23.59 21.49 -41.46
C ARG A 10 24.60 22.40 -40.74
N PRO A 11 24.62 23.73 -40.95
CA PRO A 11 25.55 24.61 -40.24
C PRO A 11 25.26 24.70 -38.73
N GLU A 12 23.99 24.76 -38.35
CA GLU A 12 23.57 24.77 -36.94
C GLU A 12 23.91 23.43 -36.26
N LEU A 13 23.84 22.33 -37.02
CA LEU A 13 24.18 21.00 -36.52
C LEU A 13 25.63 20.89 -36.01
N ALA A 14 26.56 21.58 -36.66
CA ALA A 14 27.96 21.58 -36.26
C ALA A 14 28.15 22.23 -34.87
N LEU A 15 27.44 23.33 -34.61
CA LEU A 15 27.47 24.03 -33.31
C LEU A 15 26.88 23.17 -32.18
N PHE A 16 25.81 22.42 -32.46
CA PHE A 16 25.23 21.49 -31.48
C PHE A 16 26.13 20.30 -31.19
N LYS A 17 26.94 19.86 -32.17
CA LYS A 17 27.80 18.68 -32.02
C LYS A 17 28.81 18.88 -30.89
N ASP A 18 29.50 20.02 -30.86
CA ASP A 18 30.51 20.31 -29.84
C ASP A 18 29.87 20.38 -28.45
N LYS A 19 28.68 20.98 -28.35
CA LYS A 19 27.93 21.05 -27.09
C LYS A 19 27.47 19.68 -26.61
N ILE A 20 26.92 18.84 -27.50
CA ILE A 20 26.49 17.48 -27.16
C ILE A 20 27.68 16.63 -26.73
N GLN A 21 28.81 16.73 -27.43
CA GLN A 21 30.04 16.03 -27.07
C GLN A 21 30.59 16.49 -25.71
N SER A 22 30.48 17.78 -25.39
CA SER A 22 30.91 18.32 -24.09
C SER A 22 30.18 17.73 -22.88
N TRP A 23 29.00 17.12 -23.09
CA TRP A 23 28.26 16.46 -22.00
C TRP A 23 28.88 15.13 -21.58
N GLY A 24 29.66 14.47 -22.44
CA GLY A 24 30.36 13.22 -22.10
C GLY A 24 29.46 11.99 -21.87
N ILE A 25 28.15 12.10 -22.14
CA ILE A 25 27.16 11.03 -21.93
C ILE A 25 26.48 10.55 -23.23
N VAL A 26 26.90 11.09 -24.38
CA VAL A 26 26.30 10.79 -25.70
C VAL A 26 27.36 10.19 -26.63
N ASP A 27 27.26 8.89 -26.89
CA ASP A 27 28.18 8.18 -27.79
C ASP A 27 27.92 8.50 -29.27
N GLN A 28 26.63 8.60 -29.63
CA GLN A 28 26.19 8.80 -31.00
C GLN A 28 25.07 9.81 -31.10
N PHE A 29 25.13 10.65 -32.12
CA PHE A 29 24.10 11.62 -32.46
C PHE A 29 23.62 11.43 -33.89
N GLY A 30 22.30 11.54 -34.10
CA GLY A 30 21.64 11.39 -35.40
C GLY A 30 20.69 12.56 -35.65
N ALA A 31 20.96 13.33 -36.70
CA ALA A 31 20.13 14.47 -37.08
C ALA A 31 19.08 14.06 -38.12
N SER A 32 17.88 14.65 -38.08
CA SER A 32 16.85 14.45 -39.11
C SER A 32 17.31 14.85 -40.51
N SER A 33 18.21 15.83 -40.62
CA SER A 33 18.87 16.22 -41.87
C SER A 33 19.72 15.11 -42.49
N ASN A 34 20.31 14.26 -41.64
CA ASN A 34 21.22 13.20 -42.04
C ASN A 34 20.45 11.91 -42.36
N LEU A 35 19.38 11.64 -41.61
CA LEU A 35 18.52 10.47 -41.81
C LEU A 35 17.50 10.65 -42.94
N GLN A 36 17.27 11.89 -43.40
CA GLN A 36 16.18 12.27 -44.33
C GLN A 36 14.78 11.85 -43.85
N GLN A 37 14.66 11.48 -42.58
CA GLN A 37 13.47 11.04 -41.87
C GLN A 37 13.26 11.95 -40.65
N ARG A 38 12.05 12.02 -40.10
CA ARG A 38 11.75 12.87 -38.94
C ARG A 38 10.81 12.20 -37.96
N LYS A 39 10.92 12.56 -36.67
CA LYS A 39 9.88 12.23 -35.70
C LYS A 39 8.56 12.91 -36.10
N PRO A 40 7.40 12.25 -35.95
CA PRO A 40 7.21 10.94 -35.31
C PRO A 40 7.24 9.74 -36.29
N GLU A 41 7.71 9.90 -37.54
CA GLU A 41 7.65 8.84 -38.56
C GLU A 41 8.54 7.64 -38.16
N MET A 42 7.99 6.41 -38.26
CA MET A 42 8.67 5.18 -37.82
C MET A 42 10.03 4.96 -38.50
N GLY A 43 10.15 5.39 -39.77
CA GLY A 43 11.40 5.31 -40.54
C GLY A 43 12.58 6.04 -39.88
N ALA A 44 12.32 7.09 -39.09
CA ALA A 44 13.37 7.78 -38.34
C ALA A 44 13.99 6.89 -37.25
N TYR A 45 13.16 6.14 -36.53
CA TYR A 45 13.61 5.25 -35.46
C TYR A 45 14.31 4.01 -36.03
N SER A 46 13.75 3.38 -37.07
CA SER A 46 14.38 2.23 -37.74
C SER A 46 15.74 2.59 -38.32
N ALA A 47 15.86 3.74 -38.98
CA ALA A 47 17.15 4.20 -39.52
C ALA A 47 18.18 4.45 -38.41
N PHE A 48 17.74 4.94 -37.24
CA PHE A 48 18.63 5.12 -36.10
C PHE A 48 19.08 3.78 -35.50
N LEU A 49 18.17 2.82 -35.32
CA LEU A 49 18.49 1.46 -34.87
C LEU A 49 19.49 0.77 -35.79
N CYS A 50 19.30 0.85 -37.12
CA CYS A 50 20.25 0.30 -38.09
C CYS A 50 21.64 0.93 -37.97
N LYS A 51 21.72 2.24 -37.67
CA LYS A 51 22.99 2.94 -37.47
C LYS A 51 23.73 2.45 -36.23
N ILE A 52 23.02 2.26 -35.12
CA ILE A 52 23.62 1.82 -33.85
C ILE A 52 23.75 0.29 -33.75
N GLN A 53 23.22 -0.47 -34.71
CA GLN A 53 23.20 -1.93 -34.76
C GLN A 53 22.51 -2.57 -33.55
N GLU A 54 21.42 -1.98 -33.07
CA GLU A 54 20.72 -2.43 -31.85
C GLU A 54 19.25 -2.77 -32.12
N SER A 55 18.64 -3.56 -31.25
CA SER A 55 17.21 -3.88 -31.28
C SER A 55 16.38 -2.87 -30.50
N ALA A 56 15.19 -2.56 -31.01
CA ALA A 56 14.21 -1.71 -30.32
C ALA A 56 13.89 -2.22 -28.90
N LEU A 57 13.81 -3.54 -28.72
CA LEU A 57 13.49 -4.18 -27.44
C LEU A 57 14.52 -3.90 -26.34
N ASN A 58 15.75 -3.56 -26.72
CA ASN A 58 16.84 -3.23 -25.80
C ASN A 58 16.97 -1.71 -25.57
N CYS A 59 16.08 -0.91 -26.16
CA CYS A 59 16.20 0.54 -26.18
C CYS A 59 15.07 1.23 -25.41
N ILE A 60 15.44 2.29 -24.69
CA ILE A 60 14.50 3.22 -24.05
C ILE A 60 14.39 4.46 -24.93
N PHE A 61 13.17 4.80 -25.35
CA PHE A 61 12.89 6.01 -26.11
C PHE A 61 12.22 7.05 -25.21
N ILE A 62 12.82 8.25 -25.18
CA ILE A 62 12.44 9.35 -24.29
C ILE A 62 12.06 10.56 -25.13
N ASP A 63 10.85 11.09 -24.96
CA ASP A 63 10.37 12.27 -25.67
C ASP A 63 9.24 12.96 -24.88
N ASP A 64 9.06 14.26 -25.07
CA ASP A 64 7.95 15.02 -24.48
C ASP A 64 6.67 14.93 -25.34
N LYS A 65 6.77 14.36 -26.56
CA LYS A 65 5.65 14.17 -27.49
C LYS A 65 5.16 12.73 -27.47
N VAL A 66 3.92 12.55 -26.99
CA VAL A 66 3.19 11.26 -26.97
C VAL A 66 3.25 10.56 -28.33
N GLY A 67 2.99 11.26 -29.44
CA GLY A 67 2.99 10.67 -30.77
C GLY A 67 4.36 10.11 -31.21
N SER A 68 5.46 10.71 -30.74
CA SER A 68 6.81 10.17 -30.99
C SER A 68 7.01 8.88 -30.21
N VAL A 69 6.66 8.87 -28.93
CA VAL A 69 6.82 7.72 -28.04
C VAL A 69 5.98 6.53 -28.49
N VAL A 70 4.71 6.76 -28.86
CA VAL A 70 3.82 5.69 -29.36
C VAL A 70 4.39 5.03 -30.61
N ASN A 71 4.88 5.82 -31.58
CA ASN A 71 5.46 5.25 -32.80
C ASN A 71 6.79 4.51 -32.54
N ALA A 72 7.59 4.95 -31.57
CA ALA A 72 8.76 4.19 -31.13
C ALA A 72 8.33 2.87 -30.44
N GLN A 73 7.36 2.92 -29.52
CA GLN A 73 6.83 1.71 -28.87
C GLN A 73 6.24 0.70 -29.86
N GLY A 74 5.63 1.18 -30.95
CA GLY A 74 5.15 0.33 -32.05
C GLY A 74 6.26 -0.49 -32.72
N LEU A 75 7.52 -0.09 -32.60
CA LEU A 75 8.69 -0.85 -33.07
C LEU A 75 9.31 -1.75 -31.97
N GLY A 76 8.84 -1.66 -30.73
CA GLY A 76 9.31 -2.46 -29.59
C GLY A 76 10.14 -1.70 -28.55
N PHE A 77 10.32 -0.38 -28.69
CA PHE A 77 11.01 0.41 -27.67
C PHE A 77 10.23 0.43 -26.34
N LYS A 78 10.95 0.55 -25.23
CA LYS A 78 10.34 1.02 -23.99
C LYS A 78 10.21 2.53 -24.02
N GLY A 79 8.98 3.03 -23.99
CA GLY A 79 8.70 4.46 -24.13
C GLY A 79 8.55 5.19 -22.79
N ILE A 80 9.14 6.37 -22.67
CA ILE A 80 8.91 7.31 -21.57
C ILE A 80 8.43 8.63 -22.16
N VAL A 81 7.18 9.00 -21.84
CA VAL A 81 6.66 10.35 -22.04
C VAL A 81 6.92 11.13 -20.75
N PHE A 82 7.55 12.29 -20.84
CA PHE A 82 7.83 13.12 -19.67
C PHE A 82 7.34 14.55 -19.89
N SER A 83 6.90 15.19 -18.81
CA SER A 83 6.48 16.60 -18.79
C SER A 83 7.50 17.47 -18.06
N THR A 84 8.19 16.87 -17.09
CA THR A 84 9.20 17.51 -16.24
C THR A 84 10.46 16.67 -16.16
N THR A 85 11.58 17.31 -15.82
CA THR A 85 12.85 16.62 -15.59
C THR A 85 12.75 15.65 -14.40
N ASP A 86 12.04 16.01 -13.33
CA ASP A 86 11.88 15.15 -12.16
C ASP A 86 11.09 13.88 -12.47
N GLU A 87 10.02 13.98 -13.29
CA GLU A 87 9.29 12.82 -13.80
C GLU A 87 10.19 11.90 -14.63
N LEU A 88 11.02 12.47 -15.50
CA LEU A 88 11.94 11.70 -16.33
C LEU A 88 12.98 10.96 -15.49
N ILE A 89 13.62 11.66 -14.53
CA ILE A 89 14.62 11.04 -13.65
C ILE A 89 13.96 9.92 -12.85
N ARG A 90 12.76 10.13 -12.30
CA ARG A 90 12.01 9.10 -11.57
C ARG A 90 11.66 7.91 -12.45
N GLY A 91 11.15 8.15 -13.67
CA GLY A 91 10.83 7.09 -14.62
C GLY A 91 12.05 6.25 -15.02
N LEU A 92 13.21 6.89 -15.23
CA LEU A 92 14.46 6.19 -15.51
C LEU A 92 14.97 5.40 -14.31
N HIS A 93 14.88 5.96 -13.12
CA HIS A 93 15.31 5.31 -11.88
C HIS A 93 14.46 4.07 -11.59
N ASN A 94 13.13 4.16 -11.74
CA ASN A 94 12.22 3.03 -11.53
C ASN A 94 12.39 1.96 -12.61
N LEU A 95 12.89 2.34 -13.78
CA LEU A 95 13.13 1.41 -14.88
C LEU A 95 14.45 0.65 -14.76
N LEU A 96 15.51 1.32 -14.33
CA LEU A 96 16.87 0.80 -14.36
C LEU A 96 17.41 0.42 -12.98
N GLY A 97 16.77 0.90 -11.91
CA GLY A 97 17.18 0.66 -10.53
C GLY A 97 16.63 -0.65 -9.95
N ASP A 98 17.14 -1.00 -8.77
CA ASP A 98 16.56 -2.03 -7.91
C ASP A 98 15.54 -1.39 -6.95
N PRO A 99 14.24 -1.58 -7.18
CA PRO A 99 13.20 -0.94 -6.38
C PRO A 99 13.28 -1.37 -4.90
N VAL A 100 13.51 -2.65 -4.61
CA VAL A 100 13.52 -3.18 -3.23
C VAL A 100 14.71 -2.63 -2.45
N THR A 101 15.87 -2.51 -3.09
CA THR A 101 17.04 -1.89 -2.46
C THR A 101 16.77 -0.42 -2.11
N CYS A 102 16.12 0.32 -3.01
CA CYS A 102 15.77 1.72 -2.77
C CYS A 102 14.75 1.88 -1.63
N ASP A 103 13.73 1.01 -1.58
CA ASP A 103 12.74 0.97 -0.49
C ASP A 103 13.41 0.76 0.87
N ARG A 104 14.34 -0.20 0.92
CA ARG A 104 15.07 -0.53 2.14
C ARG A 104 15.94 0.63 2.60
N ILE A 105 16.57 1.36 1.68
CA ILE A 105 17.32 2.58 1.99
C ILE A 105 16.40 3.65 2.56
N TYR A 106 15.23 3.89 1.94
CA TYR A 106 14.23 4.83 2.46
C TYR A 106 13.81 4.47 3.88
N LEU A 107 13.39 3.23 4.11
CA LEU A 107 12.91 2.77 5.41
C LEU A 107 13.99 2.90 6.48
N LYS A 108 15.23 2.45 6.20
CA LYS A 108 16.36 2.55 7.13
C LYS A 108 16.74 4.00 7.43
N LYS A 109 16.77 4.87 6.42
CA LYS A 109 17.06 6.30 6.60
C LYS A 109 16.04 6.98 7.52
N ASN A 110 14.80 6.51 7.50
CA ASN A 110 13.70 7.05 8.30
C ASN A 110 13.38 6.18 9.53
N ALA A 111 14.25 5.23 9.90
CA ALA A 111 14.02 4.32 11.01
C ALA A 111 13.65 5.07 12.29
N LYS A 112 12.69 4.51 13.04
CA LYS A 112 12.07 5.10 14.24
C LYS A 112 11.33 6.43 14.05
N ASN A 113 11.24 6.93 12.81
CA ASN A 113 10.56 8.18 12.45
C ASN A 113 9.44 7.98 11.40
N LEU A 114 9.00 6.73 11.18
CA LEU A 114 7.98 6.35 10.20
C LEU A 114 6.54 6.52 10.73
N PHE A 115 6.29 7.52 11.57
CA PHE A 115 4.98 7.75 12.17
C PHE A 115 3.95 8.25 11.17
N CYS A 116 2.67 8.05 11.48
CA CYS A 116 1.60 8.61 10.68
C CYS A 116 1.62 10.14 10.71
N THR A 117 1.09 10.74 9.66
CA THR A 117 0.81 12.17 9.54
C THR A 117 -0.69 12.38 9.44
N MET A 118 -1.23 13.30 10.22
CA MET A 118 -2.61 13.74 10.10
C MET A 118 -2.77 14.73 8.93
N ASN A 119 -3.96 14.86 8.36
CA ASN A 119 -4.24 15.88 7.35
C ASN A 119 -4.13 17.33 7.87
N THR A 120 -3.95 17.53 9.18
CA THR A 120 -3.59 18.81 9.80
C THR A 120 -2.07 19.09 9.74
N GLY A 121 -1.27 18.15 9.23
CA GLY A 121 0.20 18.23 9.15
C GLY A 121 0.93 17.76 10.41
N SER A 122 0.20 17.46 11.50
CA SER A 122 0.80 16.97 12.74
C SER A 122 1.14 15.48 12.67
N LEU A 123 2.23 15.09 13.32
CA LEU A 123 2.61 13.69 13.47
C LEU A 123 1.70 13.00 14.48
N GLN A 124 1.40 11.73 14.21
CA GLN A 124 0.63 10.84 15.06
C GLN A 124 1.51 9.63 15.41
N PRO A 125 2.22 9.67 16.56
CA PRO A 125 2.86 8.48 17.10
C PRO A 125 1.79 7.45 17.49
N ASP A 126 1.88 6.26 16.89
CA ASP A 126 0.88 5.21 17.04
C ASP A 126 1.50 3.82 16.94
N ASN A 127 0.91 2.81 17.58
CA ASN A 127 1.38 1.41 17.50
C ASN A 127 0.91 0.71 16.22
N PHE A 128 -0.29 1.03 15.72
CA PHE A 128 -0.92 0.25 14.65
C PHE A 128 -0.14 0.32 13.33
N SER A 129 0.24 1.52 12.91
CA SER A 129 1.08 1.74 11.72
C SER A 129 2.46 1.10 11.87
N GLN A 130 3.02 1.14 13.08
CA GLN A 130 4.33 0.58 13.40
C GLN A 130 4.28 -0.95 13.34
N LEU A 131 3.20 -1.57 13.82
CA LEU A 131 2.97 -3.01 13.68
C LEU A 131 2.83 -3.43 12.22
N LEU A 132 2.16 -2.64 11.38
CA LEU A 132 2.05 -2.90 9.94
C LEU A 132 3.43 -2.82 9.25
N ILE A 133 4.23 -1.79 9.55
CA ILE A 133 5.59 -1.68 9.02
C ILE A 133 6.43 -2.88 9.45
N PHE A 134 6.37 -3.25 10.74
CA PHE A 134 7.09 -4.40 11.26
C PHE A 134 6.66 -5.70 10.56
N HIS A 135 5.35 -5.91 10.38
CA HIS A 135 4.82 -7.09 9.73
C HIS A 135 5.37 -7.29 8.31
N HIS A 136 5.49 -6.22 7.54
CA HIS A 136 5.94 -6.28 6.14
C HIS A 136 7.46 -6.23 5.96
N THR A 137 8.21 -5.85 6.99
CA THR A 137 9.66 -5.70 6.90
C THR A 137 10.43 -6.76 7.70
N GLY A 138 9.80 -7.32 8.73
CA GLY A 138 10.47 -8.15 9.75
C GLY A 138 11.51 -7.40 10.57
N ASP A 139 11.65 -6.08 10.39
CA ASP A 139 12.76 -5.29 10.92
C ASP A 139 12.29 -4.45 12.12
N ARG A 140 12.64 -4.92 13.33
CA ARG A 140 12.30 -4.25 14.58
C ARG A 140 13.03 -2.91 14.73
N ASP A 141 14.16 -2.71 14.05
CA ASP A 141 14.93 -1.47 14.13
C ASP A 141 14.25 -0.31 13.40
N LEU A 142 13.29 -0.59 12.51
CA LEU A 142 12.51 0.44 11.83
C LEU A 142 11.44 1.09 12.71
N VAL A 143 10.93 0.39 13.72
CA VAL A 143 9.66 0.75 14.37
C VAL A 143 9.80 1.12 15.84
N VAL A 144 8.92 1.97 16.34
CA VAL A 144 8.78 2.24 17.79
C VAL A 144 7.45 1.67 18.24
N LEU A 145 7.48 0.69 19.15
CA LEU A 145 6.29 0.09 19.74
C LEU A 145 6.27 0.38 21.24
N LYS A 146 5.11 0.77 21.77
CA LYS A 146 4.92 1.06 23.20
C LYS A 146 3.71 0.31 23.73
N ASN A 147 3.94 -0.54 24.72
CA ASN A 147 2.88 -1.24 25.41
C ASN A 147 3.28 -1.48 26.87
N GLU A 148 2.32 -1.30 27.78
CA GLU A 148 2.51 -1.44 29.23
C GLU A 148 1.58 -2.53 29.83
N GLY A 149 0.81 -3.25 29.02
CA GLY A 149 -0.16 -4.25 29.48
C GLY A 149 -0.35 -5.46 28.56
N ASP A 150 -1.41 -6.23 28.81
CA ASP A 150 -1.76 -7.41 28.00
C ASP A 150 -2.53 -7.03 26.72
N THR A 151 -3.16 -5.87 26.71
CA THR A 151 -3.87 -5.27 25.58
C THR A 151 -3.09 -4.07 25.03
N TRP A 152 -3.37 -3.68 23.79
CA TRP A 152 -2.61 -2.66 23.09
C TRP A 152 -3.47 -1.45 22.72
N ASN A 153 -2.88 -0.27 22.86
CA ASN A 153 -3.45 0.99 22.44
C ASN A 153 -2.99 1.40 21.05
N TYR A 154 -3.87 2.01 20.26
CA TYR A 154 -3.46 2.72 19.04
C TYR A 154 -2.42 3.82 19.32
N PHE A 155 -2.61 4.65 20.35
CA PHE A 155 -1.78 5.83 20.62
C PHE A 155 -0.53 5.51 21.43
N HIS A 156 0.56 6.25 21.18
CA HIS A 156 1.68 6.32 22.11
C HIS A 156 1.47 7.36 23.21
N GLY A 157 1.91 7.05 24.44
CA GLY A 157 1.87 7.98 25.57
C GLY A 157 0.46 8.13 26.15
N SER A 158 0.13 9.30 26.71
CA SER A 158 -1.23 9.57 27.19
C SER A 158 -2.19 9.51 26.00
N PRO A 159 -3.13 8.56 25.94
CA PRO A 159 -3.96 8.33 24.77
C PRO A 159 -5.12 9.34 24.73
N THR A 160 -4.79 10.63 24.92
CA THR A 160 -5.76 11.71 24.96
C THR A 160 -5.66 12.50 23.67
N TYR A 161 -6.71 12.44 22.87
CA TYR A 161 -6.83 13.27 21.68
C TYR A 161 -8.12 14.09 21.76
N ASP A 162 -7.98 15.40 21.56
CA ASP A 162 -9.09 16.36 21.69
C ASP A 162 -9.85 16.26 23.03
N GLY A 163 -9.10 16.18 24.13
CA GLY A 163 -9.66 16.08 25.49
C GLY A 163 -10.33 14.74 25.82
N THR A 164 -10.32 13.77 24.90
CA THR A 164 -10.86 12.43 25.13
C THR A 164 -9.72 11.43 25.32
N THR A 165 -9.68 10.77 26.48
CA THR A 165 -8.79 9.63 26.72
C THR A 165 -9.37 8.35 26.13
N TYR A 166 -8.54 7.62 25.39
CA TYR A 166 -8.88 6.45 24.63
C TYR A 166 -8.25 5.20 25.25
N PRO A 167 -9.04 4.17 25.63
CA PRO A 167 -8.51 2.94 26.25
C PRO A 167 -7.82 2.07 25.18
N ASP A 168 -7.39 0.86 25.52
CA ASP A 168 -6.91 -0.07 24.50
C ASP A 168 -8.03 -0.50 23.55
N ASP A 169 -7.66 -1.01 22.38
CA ASP A 169 -8.62 -1.38 21.34
C ASP A 169 -8.35 -2.78 20.77
N PRO A 170 -9.39 -3.50 20.34
CA PRO A 170 -9.25 -4.87 19.86
C PRO A 170 -8.54 -4.97 18.51
N ASP A 171 -8.47 -3.90 17.72
CA ASP A 171 -7.81 -3.91 16.40
C ASP A 171 -6.29 -3.92 16.56
N THR A 172 -5.76 -2.95 17.31
CA THR A 172 -4.33 -2.88 17.65
C THR A 172 -3.90 -4.08 18.49
N THR A 173 -4.73 -4.49 19.45
CA THR A 173 -4.46 -5.69 20.26
C THR A 173 -4.35 -6.93 19.39
N SER A 174 -5.35 -7.21 18.54
CA SER A 174 -5.35 -8.41 17.69
C SER A 174 -4.19 -8.40 16.70
N LEU A 175 -3.86 -7.24 16.11
CA LEU A 175 -2.71 -7.09 15.24
C LEU A 175 -1.40 -7.40 15.99
N ALA A 176 -1.18 -6.80 17.16
CA ALA A 176 0.04 -7.02 17.94
C ALA A 176 0.22 -8.49 18.31
N LEU A 177 -0.82 -9.13 18.84
CA LEU A 177 -0.80 -10.53 19.27
C LEU A 177 -0.64 -11.54 18.10
N THR A 178 -0.93 -11.09 16.88
CA THR A 178 -0.76 -11.88 15.65
C THR A 178 0.64 -11.70 15.04
N MET A 179 1.23 -10.50 15.17
CA MET A 179 2.50 -10.15 14.50
C MET A 179 3.74 -10.29 15.38
N LEU A 180 3.57 -10.22 16.70
CA LEU A 180 4.69 -10.29 17.64
C LEU A 180 4.90 -11.72 18.12
N GLU A 181 6.11 -12.25 17.89
CA GLU A 181 6.50 -13.62 18.25
C GLU A 181 6.86 -13.76 19.72
N ASP A 182 7.28 -12.67 20.37
CA ASP A 182 7.74 -12.61 21.77
C ASP A 182 6.59 -12.55 22.80
N ILE A 183 5.33 -12.65 22.36
CA ILE A 183 4.18 -12.59 23.25
C ILE A 183 3.82 -13.98 23.78
N SER A 184 3.80 -14.10 25.10
CA SER A 184 3.45 -15.34 25.79
C SER A 184 1.99 -15.75 25.56
N MET A 185 1.71 -17.06 25.62
CA MET A 185 0.34 -17.57 25.52
C MET A 185 -0.55 -17.05 26.66
N GLU A 186 0.02 -16.83 27.86
CA GLU A 186 -0.72 -16.24 28.98
C GLU A 186 -1.26 -14.85 28.63
N GLN A 187 -0.43 -13.99 28.05
CA GLN A 187 -0.86 -12.66 27.60
C GLN A 187 -1.93 -12.75 26.51
N LYS A 188 -1.77 -13.66 25.54
CA LYS A 188 -2.79 -13.90 24.50
C LYS A 188 -4.12 -14.33 25.09
N LEU A 189 -4.11 -15.20 26.10
CA LEU A 189 -5.32 -15.65 26.81
C LEU A 189 -6.00 -14.51 27.57
N LYS A 190 -5.23 -13.67 28.28
CA LYS A 190 -5.78 -12.48 28.97
C LYS A 190 -6.42 -11.51 27.99
N ALA A 191 -5.73 -11.17 26.92
CA ALA A 191 -6.27 -10.27 25.89
C ALA A 191 -7.51 -10.85 25.20
N ARG A 192 -7.52 -12.16 24.91
CA ARG A 192 -8.69 -12.88 24.39
C ARG A 192 -9.89 -12.72 25.32
N ASP A 193 -9.70 -12.93 26.62
CA ASP A 193 -10.79 -12.85 27.60
C ASP A 193 -11.33 -11.43 27.73
N VAL A 194 -10.46 -10.41 27.61
CA VAL A 194 -10.88 -9.01 27.49
C VAL A 194 -11.73 -8.82 26.23
N ILE A 195 -11.28 -9.24 25.05
CA ILE A 195 -12.04 -9.13 23.79
C ILE A 195 -13.40 -9.83 23.90
N LEU A 196 -13.45 -11.03 24.47
CA LEU A 196 -14.68 -11.81 24.65
C LEU A 196 -15.68 -11.16 25.60
N SER A 197 -15.23 -10.39 26.58
CA SER A 197 -16.11 -9.63 27.48
C SER A 197 -16.94 -8.55 26.78
N TYR A 198 -16.62 -8.31 25.50
CA TYR A 198 -17.13 -7.26 24.64
C TYR A 198 -17.78 -7.80 23.37
N VAL A 199 -18.19 -9.06 23.33
CA VAL A 199 -18.95 -9.64 22.20
C VAL A 199 -20.44 -9.28 22.33
N ASN A 200 -21.14 -9.07 21.21
CA ASN A 200 -22.59 -8.79 21.19
C ASN A 200 -23.45 -10.06 21.27
N ASP A 201 -24.76 -9.88 21.33
CA ASP A 201 -25.74 -10.98 21.36
C ASP A 201 -25.65 -11.90 20.12
N ASP A 202 -25.11 -11.41 19.00
CA ASP A 202 -24.87 -12.17 17.77
C ASP A 202 -23.52 -12.91 17.76
N GLY A 203 -22.74 -12.85 18.85
CA GLY A 203 -21.41 -13.48 18.90
C GLY A 203 -20.31 -12.72 18.16
N LEU A 204 -20.56 -11.49 17.73
CA LEU A 204 -19.61 -10.61 17.05
C LEU A 204 -18.86 -9.71 18.04
N PRO A 205 -17.52 -9.55 17.92
CA PRO A 205 -16.76 -8.60 18.73
C PRO A 205 -17.34 -7.19 18.61
N GLN A 206 -17.96 -6.71 19.67
CA GLN A 206 -18.34 -5.32 19.85
C GLN A 206 -17.13 -4.58 20.42
N VAL A 207 -16.92 -3.35 19.97
CA VAL A 207 -15.92 -2.50 20.60
C VAL A 207 -16.61 -1.94 21.86
N SER A 208 -16.42 -2.60 23.02
CA SER A 208 -17.09 -2.35 24.32
C SER A 208 -16.20 -2.06 25.62
N ALA A 209 -16.42 -1.12 26.59
CA ALA A 209 -15.56 -0.52 27.69
C ALA A 209 -16.39 0.08 28.81
N ASN A 210 -15.75 0.06 29.98
CA ASN A 210 -15.94 0.90 31.13
C ASN A 210 -14.57 1.52 31.52
N THR A 211 -14.51 2.64 32.24
CA THR A 211 -14.65 2.66 33.71
C THR A 211 -15.16 4.02 34.23
N VAL A 212 -16.06 3.92 35.23
CA VAL A 212 -16.72 4.91 36.11
C VAL A 212 -16.17 6.35 36.17
N ASN A 213 -17.01 7.33 35.80
CA ASN A 213 -17.57 8.25 36.79
C ASN A 213 -18.78 9.03 36.25
N PHE A 214 -19.77 9.13 37.12
CA PHE A 214 -21.00 9.89 37.06
C PHE A 214 -20.71 11.38 36.72
N PHE A 215 -21.63 12.03 35.97
CA PHE A 215 -21.82 13.50 35.85
C PHE A 215 -21.40 14.35 34.63
N PHE A 216 -20.83 13.83 33.53
CA PHE A 216 -20.71 14.66 32.30
C PHE A 216 -21.25 13.95 31.06
N SER A 217 -22.57 13.83 31.02
CA SER A 217 -23.36 13.55 29.83
C SER A 217 -23.70 14.88 29.16
N ILE A 218 -22.83 15.35 28.27
CA ILE A 218 -23.11 16.26 27.13
C ILE A 218 -21.85 16.20 26.26
N LEU A 219 -22.02 16.03 24.94
CA LEU A 219 -20.99 15.82 23.91
C LEU A 219 -20.57 14.36 23.62
N MET A 220 -21.57 13.54 23.27
CA MET A 220 -21.41 12.22 22.67
C MET A 220 -20.85 12.31 21.24
N ILE A 221 -19.52 12.21 21.06
CA ILE A 221 -18.95 11.95 19.75
C ILE A 221 -17.68 11.06 19.89
N TYR A 222 -17.41 10.20 18.90
CA TYR A 222 -16.11 9.51 18.63
C TYR A 222 -15.69 8.28 19.47
N LYS A 223 -16.33 7.10 19.44
CA LYS A 223 -15.75 5.92 20.14
C LYS A 223 -15.95 4.56 19.43
N ALA A 224 -14.91 4.03 18.72
CA ALA A 224 -14.68 2.59 18.52
C ALA A 224 -13.53 2.20 19.41
N TRP A 225 -13.85 2.28 20.68
CA TRP A 225 -13.06 1.73 21.74
C TRP A 225 -13.93 0.68 22.32
N PHE A 226 -13.34 -0.07 23.23
CA PHE A 226 -14.15 -0.64 24.23
C PHE A 226 -15.31 0.45 24.64
N ASN A 227 -16.67 0.38 24.34
CA ASN A 227 -17.90 0.77 25.19
C ASN A 227 -19.25 -0.15 25.18
N LYS A 228 -19.89 -0.59 26.31
CA LYS A 228 -21.14 -1.46 26.30
C LYS A 228 -22.45 -0.74 25.96
N ASN A 229 -22.48 0.59 26.01
CA ASN A 229 -23.71 1.38 25.92
C ASN A 229 -23.99 1.95 24.52
N LEU A 230 -23.10 1.71 23.54
CA LEU A 230 -23.21 2.22 22.15
C LEU A 230 -22.57 1.24 21.16
N PRO A 231 -23.28 0.20 20.69
CA PRO A 231 -22.71 -0.79 19.80
C PRO A 231 -22.34 -0.15 18.46
N ARG A 232 -21.04 -0.05 18.15
CA ARG A 232 -20.55 0.35 16.83
C ARG A 232 -19.72 -0.79 16.24
N PHE A 233 -20.06 -1.14 15.01
CA PHE A 233 -19.50 -2.30 14.31
C PHE A 233 -18.59 -1.87 13.16
N CYS A 234 -17.47 -2.57 12.97
CA CYS A 234 -16.56 -2.41 11.83
C CYS A 234 -16.12 -3.78 11.34
N HIS A 235 -16.42 -4.11 10.08
CA HIS A 235 -16.07 -5.42 9.52
C HIS A 235 -14.56 -5.63 9.37
N CYS A 236 -13.75 -4.57 9.17
CA CYS A 236 -12.28 -4.70 9.15
C CYS A 236 -11.72 -5.05 10.54
N ILE A 237 -12.20 -4.41 11.60
CA ILE A 237 -11.81 -4.74 12.98
C ILE A 237 -12.26 -6.16 13.31
N CYS A 238 -13.50 -6.52 12.95
CA CYS A 238 -14.03 -7.87 13.12
C CYS A 238 -13.17 -8.92 12.41
N ALA A 239 -12.74 -8.66 11.17
CA ALA A 239 -11.83 -9.52 10.42
C ALA A 239 -10.47 -9.68 11.12
N ASN A 240 -9.92 -8.61 11.69
CA ASN A 240 -8.63 -8.67 12.38
C ASN A 240 -8.72 -9.44 13.71
N VAL A 241 -9.80 -9.25 14.47
CA VAL A 241 -10.08 -10.05 15.67
C VAL A 241 -10.27 -11.52 15.29
N PHE A 242 -11.07 -11.81 14.26
CA PHE A 242 -11.25 -13.18 13.78
C PHE A 242 -9.93 -13.83 13.37
N ARG A 243 -9.06 -13.08 12.67
CA ARG A 243 -7.72 -13.54 12.30
C ARG A 243 -6.91 -13.96 13.52
N PHE A 244 -6.87 -13.12 14.56
CA PHE A 244 -6.18 -13.45 15.81
C PHE A 244 -6.74 -14.73 16.45
N PHE A 245 -8.06 -14.87 16.53
CA PHE A 245 -8.70 -16.06 17.11
C PHE A 245 -8.47 -17.32 16.26
N ALA A 246 -8.52 -17.20 14.94
CA ALA A 246 -8.35 -18.31 14.02
C ALA A 246 -6.93 -18.87 14.01
N ILE A 247 -5.91 -18.00 14.07
CA ILE A 247 -4.50 -18.42 14.15
C ILE A 247 -4.20 -19.17 15.46
N ASN A 248 -4.98 -18.91 16.53
CA ASN A 248 -4.81 -19.57 17.83
C ASN A 248 -5.85 -20.69 18.07
N ASP A 249 -6.57 -21.15 17.05
CA ASP A 249 -7.58 -22.20 17.12
C ASP A 249 -8.71 -21.93 18.14
N TRP A 250 -9.14 -20.66 18.28
CA TRP A 250 -10.20 -20.20 19.20
C TRP A 250 -11.49 -19.76 18.48
N THR A 251 -11.70 -20.17 17.24
CA THR A 251 -12.85 -19.74 16.43
C THR A 251 -14.21 -20.14 17.02
N ASP A 252 -14.24 -21.21 17.81
CA ASP A 252 -15.41 -21.68 18.57
C ASP A 252 -15.95 -20.63 19.55
N LYS A 253 -15.09 -19.72 20.03
CA LYS A 253 -15.45 -18.65 20.97
C LYS A 253 -16.11 -17.44 20.32
N LEU A 254 -16.11 -17.37 18.99
CA LEU A 254 -16.73 -16.30 18.20
C LEU A 254 -17.83 -16.87 17.28
N PRO A 255 -18.89 -17.47 17.85
CA PRO A 255 -19.94 -18.08 17.06
C PRO A 255 -20.61 -17.01 16.18
N GLY A 256 -20.67 -17.25 14.87
CA GLY A 256 -21.30 -16.33 13.91
C GLY A 256 -20.35 -15.37 13.19
N VAL A 257 -19.14 -15.12 13.71
CA VAL A 257 -18.17 -14.22 13.02
C VAL A 257 -17.75 -14.77 11.67
N TYR A 258 -17.44 -16.06 11.59
CA TYR A 258 -17.06 -16.69 10.32
C TYR A 258 -18.15 -16.54 9.26
N GLU A 259 -19.40 -16.85 9.61
CA GLU A 259 -20.54 -16.72 8.70
C GLU A 259 -20.76 -15.26 8.27
N TYR A 260 -20.65 -14.32 9.21
CA TYR A 260 -20.74 -12.90 8.93
C TYR A 260 -19.69 -12.45 7.90
N LEU A 261 -18.42 -12.81 8.11
CA LEU A 261 -17.32 -12.43 7.21
C LEU A 261 -17.50 -13.03 5.81
N CYS A 262 -17.90 -14.30 5.72
CA CYS A 262 -18.22 -14.94 4.44
C CYS A 262 -19.39 -14.25 3.74
N ARG A 263 -20.47 -13.91 4.46
CA ARG A 263 -21.61 -13.18 3.89
C ARG A 263 -21.23 -11.77 3.39
N VAL A 264 -20.31 -11.08 4.07
CA VAL A 264 -19.79 -9.78 3.61
C VAL A 264 -19.01 -9.92 2.31
N LEU A 265 -18.22 -10.99 2.15
CA LEU A 265 -17.55 -11.31 0.89
C LEU A 265 -18.58 -11.67 -0.21
N GLU A 266 -19.50 -12.59 0.07
CA GLU A 266 -20.54 -13.06 -0.86
C GLU A 266 -21.38 -11.91 -1.43
N THR A 267 -21.78 -10.98 -0.57
CA THR A 267 -22.61 -9.84 -0.98
C THR A 267 -21.80 -8.65 -1.50
N ARG A 268 -20.46 -8.75 -1.47
CA ARG A 268 -19.53 -7.66 -1.80
C ARG A 268 -19.76 -6.39 -0.97
N ALA A 269 -20.39 -6.51 0.20
CA ALA A 269 -20.73 -5.38 1.06
C ALA A 269 -19.49 -4.61 1.56
N PHE A 270 -18.32 -5.26 1.60
CA PHE A 270 -17.05 -4.61 1.96
C PHE A 270 -16.63 -3.50 0.98
N LEU A 271 -17.16 -3.48 -0.26
CA LEU A 271 -16.84 -2.46 -1.26
C LEU A 271 -17.20 -1.03 -0.82
N HIS A 272 -18.14 -0.89 0.12
CA HIS A 272 -18.47 0.41 0.71
C HIS A 272 -17.38 0.95 1.65
N GLY A 273 -16.34 0.17 1.91
CA GLY A 273 -15.40 0.40 2.98
C GLY A 273 -16.10 0.37 4.34
N SER A 274 -15.39 0.81 5.37
CA SER A 274 -15.90 0.87 6.72
C SER A 274 -15.93 2.29 7.27
N ARG A 275 -16.36 2.38 8.52
CA ARG A 275 -16.35 3.61 9.29
C ARG A 275 -14.96 4.27 9.32
N TYR A 276 -13.90 3.47 9.47
CA TYR A 276 -12.51 3.93 9.63
C TYR A 276 -11.69 3.73 8.34
N TYR A 277 -11.82 2.56 7.74
CA TYR A 277 -11.07 2.13 6.55
C TYR A 277 -11.87 2.43 5.28
N LYS A 278 -11.52 3.49 4.56
CA LYS A 278 -12.26 3.89 3.34
C LYS A 278 -11.91 3.05 2.12
N ILE A 279 -10.70 2.48 2.10
CA ILE A 279 -10.28 1.57 1.05
C ILE A 279 -10.83 0.18 1.38
N PRO A 280 -11.67 -0.42 0.51
CA PRO A 280 -12.30 -1.71 0.78
C PRO A 280 -11.27 -2.86 0.82
N ASP A 281 -10.12 -2.70 0.18
CA ASP A 281 -9.05 -3.70 0.09
C ASP A 281 -8.45 -4.08 1.45
N TRP A 282 -8.65 -3.26 2.50
CA TRP A 282 -8.28 -3.62 3.87
C TRP A 282 -8.94 -4.93 4.31
N PHE A 283 -10.21 -5.11 3.97
CA PHE A 283 -10.97 -6.27 4.39
C PHE A 283 -10.45 -7.56 3.74
N THR A 284 -10.24 -7.54 2.42
CA THR A 284 -9.69 -8.69 1.69
C THR A 284 -8.26 -8.96 2.10
N TYR A 285 -7.43 -7.93 2.30
CA TYR A 285 -6.04 -8.07 2.74
C TYR A 285 -5.91 -8.79 4.09
N ILE A 286 -6.71 -8.40 5.09
CA ILE A 286 -6.67 -9.03 6.42
C ILE A 286 -7.04 -10.53 6.34
N LEU A 287 -8.09 -10.86 5.58
CA LEU A 287 -8.58 -12.24 5.47
C LEU A 287 -7.69 -13.11 4.57
N SER A 288 -7.11 -12.54 3.50
CA SER A 288 -6.12 -13.22 2.68
C SER A 288 -4.87 -13.59 3.47
N ASP A 289 -4.35 -12.69 4.33
CA ASP A 289 -3.24 -13.01 5.24
C ASP A 289 -3.60 -14.14 6.21
N LEU A 290 -4.83 -14.15 6.76
CA LEU A 290 -5.31 -15.28 7.58
C LEU A 290 -5.24 -16.60 6.79
N CYS A 291 -5.80 -16.63 5.58
CA CYS A 291 -5.83 -17.83 4.75
C CYS A 291 -4.43 -18.33 4.40
N ALA A 292 -3.48 -17.42 4.14
CA ALA A 292 -2.08 -17.77 3.87
C ALA A 292 -1.37 -18.38 5.09
N ARG A 293 -1.69 -17.93 6.30
CA ARG A 293 -1.12 -18.48 7.56
C ARG A 293 -1.73 -19.82 7.96
N ARG A 294 -2.90 -20.15 7.41
CA ARG A 294 -3.64 -21.39 7.65
C ARG A 294 -3.93 -22.09 6.32
N PRO A 295 -2.92 -22.47 5.51
CA PRO A 295 -3.17 -22.91 4.13
C PRO A 295 -3.98 -24.21 4.03
N SER A 296 -3.84 -25.10 5.02
CA SER A 296 -4.49 -26.42 5.03
C SER A 296 -5.76 -26.50 5.89
N ASP A 297 -6.23 -25.38 6.44
CA ASP A 297 -7.42 -25.38 7.30
C ASP A 297 -8.69 -25.48 6.46
N GLU A 298 -9.30 -26.66 6.39
CA GLU A 298 -10.53 -26.90 5.62
C GLU A 298 -11.70 -26.01 6.09
N LYS A 299 -11.70 -25.57 7.36
CA LYS A 299 -12.77 -24.69 7.89
C LYS A 299 -12.78 -23.33 7.22
N LEU A 300 -11.66 -22.90 6.65
CA LEU A 300 -11.53 -21.62 5.94
C LEU A 300 -11.76 -21.75 4.43
N GLN A 301 -12.11 -22.93 3.90
CA GLN A 301 -12.17 -23.15 2.46
C GLN A 301 -13.17 -22.24 1.75
N ARG A 302 -14.41 -22.13 2.25
CA ARG A 302 -15.41 -21.19 1.70
C ARG A 302 -14.90 -19.75 1.69
N MET A 303 -14.23 -19.32 2.76
CA MET A 303 -13.63 -17.98 2.81
C MET A 303 -12.54 -17.81 1.75
N ARG A 304 -11.67 -18.80 1.54
CA ARG A 304 -10.65 -18.77 0.48
C ARG A 304 -11.28 -18.62 -0.90
N ASP A 305 -12.28 -19.45 -1.20
CA ASP A 305 -12.94 -19.44 -2.51
C ASP A 305 -13.56 -18.06 -2.79
N LEU A 306 -14.26 -17.50 -1.80
CA LEU A 306 -14.84 -16.16 -1.89
C LEU A 306 -13.79 -15.06 -2.02
N LEU A 307 -12.66 -15.18 -1.32
CA LEU A 307 -11.57 -14.21 -1.40
C LEU A 307 -10.89 -14.24 -2.77
N VAL A 308 -10.72 -15.42 -3.38
CA VAL A 308 -10.19 -15.54 -4.74
C VAL A 308 -11.07 -14.76 -5.70
N GLU A 309 -12.39 -15.00 -5.70
CA GLU A 309 -13.34 -14.26 -6.53
C GLU A 309 -13.24 -12.73 -6.28
N CYS A 310 -13.30 -12.31 -5.01
CA CYS A 310 -13.29 -10.89 -4.65
C CYS A 310 -11.97 -10.19 -5.04
N VAL A 311 -10.84 -10.87 -4.89
CA VAL A 311 -9.52 -10.31 -5.23
C VAL A 311 -9.33 -10.23 -6.74
N GLU A 312 -9.76 -11.25 -7.49
CA GLU A 312 -9.76 -11.24 -8.96
C GLU A 312 -10.66 -10.13 -9.53
N GLU A 313 -11.89 -9.99 -9.03
CA GLU A 313 -12.82 -8.91 -9.42
C GLU A 313 -12.20 -7.52 -9.23
N ARG A 314 -11.39 -7.35 -8.17
CA ARG A 314 -10.73 -6.09 -7.85
C ARG A 314 -9.38 -5.90 -8.56
N MET A 315 -8.90 -6.88 -9.32
CA MET A 315 -7.67 -6.73 -10.08
C MET A 315 -7.80 -5.65 -11.16
N GLY A 316 -7.21 -4.47 -10.89
CA GLY A 316 -7.18 -3.35 -11.80
C GLY A 316 -8.43 -2.49 -11.76
N CYS A 317 -9.17 -2.50 -10.66
CA CYS A 317 -10.34 -1.67 -10.47
C CYS A 317 -10.01 -0.16 -10.37
N ASP A 318 -8.81 0.17 -9.90
CA ASP A 318 -8.32 1.54 -9.75
C ASP A 318 -6.78 1.57 -9.66
N ASP A 319 -6.22 2.78 -9.71
CA ASP A 319 -4.78 3.04 -9.57
C ASP A 319 -4.42 3.59 -8.18
N ASN A 320 -5.25 3.34 -7.15
CA ASN A 320 -4.94 3.74 -5.79
C ASN A 320 -3.73 2.95 -5.27
N ILE A 321 -2.65 3.63 -4.90
CA ILE A 321 -1.38 2.99 -4.51
C ILE A 321 -1.53 2.06 -3.30
N LEU A 322 -2.24 2.48 -2.25
CA LEU A 322 -2.45 1.63 -1.07
C LEU A 322 -3.33 0.43 -1.39
N GLY A 323 -4.39 0.65 -2.17
CA GLY A 323 -5.23 -0.42 -2.71
C GLY A 323 -4.43 -1.40 -3.57
N ALA A 324 -3.55 -0.90 -4.43
CA ALA A 324 -2.67 -1.71 -5.27
C ALA A 324 -1.74 -2.59 -4.45
N ALA A 325 -1.11 -2.05 -3.40
CA ALA A 325 -0.29 -2.82 -2.47
C ALA A 325 -1.09 -3.93 -1.78
N MET A 326 -2.26 -3.60 -1.22
CA MET A 326 -3.14 -4.57 -0.56
C MET A 326 -3.63 -5.66 -1.52
N ARG A 327 -4.03 -5.31 -2.75
CA ARG A 327 -4.50 -6.28 -3.75
C ARG A 327 -3.36 -7.16 -4.27
N ALA A 328 -2.15 -6.63 -4.43
CA ALA A 328 -0.98 -7.43 -4.79
C ALA A 328 -0.66 -8.45 -3.69
N LEU A 329 -0.59 -8.00 -2.43
CA LEU A 329 -0.34 -8.87 -1.26
C LEU A 329 -1.46 -9.92 -1.07
N SER A 330 -2.72 -9.53 -1.25
CA SER A 330 -3.86 -10.43 -1.16
C SER A 330 -3.81 -11.50 -2.24
N ALA A 331 -3.53 -11.11 -3.49
CA ALA A 331 -3.37 -12.02 -4.61
C ALA A 331 -2.25 -13.04 -4.35
N GLN A 332 -1.07 -12.56 -3.94
CA GLN A 332 0.08 -13.42 -3.60
C GLN A 332 -0.25 -14.39 -2.46
N SER A 333 -0.97 -13.93 -1.43
CA SER A 333 -1.40 -14.76 -0.30
C SER A 333 -2.37 -15.88 -0.71
N LEU A 334 -3.06 -15.72 -1.84
CA LEU A 334 -4.00 -16.69 -2.41
C LEU A 334 -3.40 -17.47 -3.60
N GLY A 335 -2.12 -17.27 -3.94
CA GLY A 335 -1.47 -17.92 -5.08
C GLY A 335 -1.85 -17.36 -6.45
N LEU A 336 -2.38 -16.13 -6.51
CA LEU A 336 -2.77 -15.44 -7.75
C LEU A 336 -1.67 -14.49 -8.23
N LYS A 337 -1.54 -14.35 -9.56
CA LYS A 337 -0.62 -13.39 -10.18
C LYS A 337 -1.28 -12.02 -10.37
N ASN A 338 -0.59 -10.94 -9.99
CA ASN A 338 -1.13 -9.58 -10.06
C ASN A 338 -0.15 -8.56 -10.68
N ASP A 339 0.27 -8.81 -11.91
CA ASP A 339 1.27 -7.99 -12.63
C ASP A 339 0.84 -6.52 -12.78
N ARG A 340 -0.46 -6.27 -12.90
CA ARG A 340 -0.97 -4.91 -13.10
C ARG A 340 -0.68 -4.02 -11.90
N HIS A 341 -1.00 -4.49 -10.69
CA HIS A 341 -0.75 -3.70 -9.49
C HIS A 341 0.72 -3.63 -9.13
N LEU A 342 1.50 -4.67 -9.40
CA LEU A 342 2.95 -4.62 -9.26
C LEU A 342 3.56 -3.53 -10.15
N ARG A 343 3.09 -3.38 -11.40
CA ARG A 343 3.51 -2.26 -12.26
C ARG A 343 3.13 -0.90 -11.66
N ILE A 344 1.91 -0.74 -11.15
CA ILE A 344 1.49 0.51 -10.49
C ILE A 344 2.45 0.86 -9.34
N LEU A 345 2.83 -0.12 -8.51
CA LEU A 345 3.75 0.11 -7.41
C LEU A 345 5.13 0.53 -7.93
N LEU A 346 5.71 -0.22 -8.86
CA LEU A 346 7.02 0.07 -9.45
C LEU A 346 7.06 1.46 -10.12
N GLU A 347 6.02 1.83 -10.87
CA GLU A 347 5.94 3.12 -11.55
C GLU A 347 5.68 4.30 -10.59
N SER A 348 5.15 4.02 -9.40
CA SER A 348 4.80 5.03 -8.38
C SER A 348 5.89 5.29 -7.34
N GLN A 349 6.96 4.49 -7.33
CA GLN A 349 8.10 4.71 -6.43
C GLN A 349 8.69 6.11 -6.67
N GLN A 350 9.05 6.79 -5.59
CA GLN A 350 9.68 8.10 -5.58
C GLN A 350 11.20 7.98 -5.62
N LEU A 351 11.88 9.07 -5.99
CA LEU A 351 13.35 9.11 -6.08
C LEU A 351 14.07 8.80 -4.76
N ASP A 352 13.41 9.06 -3.63
CA ASP A 352 13.95 8.74 -2.31
C ASP A 352 13.77 7.27 -1.92
N GLY A 353 13.16 6.45 -2.79
CA GLY A 353 12.85 5.04 -2.57
C GLY A 353 11.51 4.79 -1.88
N GLY A 354 10.81 5.83 -1.39
CA GLY A 354 9.51 5.68 -0.76
C GLY A 354 8.35 5.80 -1.75
N TRP A 355 7.13 5.70 -1.23
CA TRP A 355 5.91 6.14 -1.94
C TRP A 355 5.36 7.42 -1.34
N GLU A 356 4.52 8.10 -2.12
CA GLU A 356 3.79 9.27 -1.68
C GLU A 356 2.89 8.98 -0.47
N LEU A 357 2.54 10.03 0.27
CA LEU A 357 1.66 9.92 1.41
C LEU A 357 0.28 9.41 0.97
N VAL A 358 -0.14 8.27 1.52
CA VAL A 358 -1.49 7.73 1.34
C VAL A 358 -2.28 7.81 2.64
N TRP A 359 -3.59 8.01 2.53
CA TRP A 359 -4.51 8.03 3.68
C TRP A 359 -4.93 6.60 4.03
N LEU A 360 -4.52 6.13 5.20
CA LEU A 360 -4.76 4.76 5.66
C LEU A 360 -6.19 4.60 6.20
N TRP A 361 -6.56 5.46 7.14
CA TRP A 361 -7.86 5.48 7.80
C TRP A 361 -8.27 6.89 8.19
N SER A 362 -9.53 7.03 8.60
CA SER A 362 -10.14 8.30 8.98
C SER A 362 -10.82 8.21 10.34
N CYS A 363 -10.85 9.33 11.06
CA CYS A 363 -11.66 9.45 12.26
C CYS A 363 -13.14 9.52 11.84
N ALA A 364 -13.98 8.65 12.39
CA ALA A 364 -15.34 8.45 11.91
C ALA A 364 -16.26 9.69 11.88
N THR A 365 -15.99 10.67 12.74
CA THR A 365 -16.94 11.77 13.02
C THR A 365 -16.31 13.15 12.80
N LYS A 366 -15.04 13.20 12.36
CA LYS A 366 -14.28 14.43 12.05
C LYS A 366 -13.66 14.22 10.68
N PRO A 367 -13.46 15.26 9.88
CA PRO A 367 -12.72 15.17 8.62
C PRO A 367 -11.21 14.99 8.86
N LEU A 368 -10.82 14.22 9.89
CA LEU A 368 -9.44 13.89 10.20
C LEU A 368 -9.06 12.62 9.46
N LYS A 369 -7.97 12.69 8.71
CA LYS A 369 -7.38 11.56 8.00
C LYS A 369 -5.99 11.31 8.55
N ILE A 370 -5.63 10.04 8.64
CA ILE A 370 -4.34 9.57 9.12
C ILE A 370 -3.68 8.85 7.96
N GLY A 371 -2.51 9.32 7.56
CA GLY A 371 -1.75 8.79 6.44
C GLY A 371 -0.34 8.39 6.84
N SER A 372 0.30 7.55 6.04
CA SER A 372 1.71 7.18 6.26
C SER A 372 2.40 6.87 4.95
N ARG A 373 3.59 7.45 4.77
CA ARG A 373 4.54 7.00 3.74
C ARG A 373 5.21 5.69 4.14
N GLY A 374 5.47 5.50 5.44
CA GLY A 374 6.13 4.30 5.96
C GLY A 374 5.34 3.03 5.74
N VAL A 375 4.04 3.04 6.04
CA VAL A 375 3.17 1.86 5.86
C VAL A 375 3.08 1.46 4.39
N VAL A 376 2.76 2.41 3.49
CA VAL A 376 2.63 2.09 2.06
C VAL A 376 3.97 1.66 1.45
N THR A 377 5.10 2.25 1.89
CA THR A 377 6.42 1.83 1.42
C THR A 377 6.73 0.41 1.88
N ALA A 378 6.48 0.07 3.15
CA ALA A 378 6.68 -1.28 3.66
C ALA A 378 5.82 -2.31 2.92
N MET A 379 4.54 -2.00 2.69
CA MET A 379 3.61 -2.89 1.96
C MET A 379 3.99 -3.04 0.49
N ALA A 380 4.38 -1.95 -0.18
CA ALA A 380 4.79 -1.98 -1.57
C ALA A 380 6.09 -2.77 -1.76
N MET A 381 7.08 -2.54 -0.88
CA MET A 381 8.33 -3.30 -0.85
C MET A 381 8.06 -4.79 -0.69
N ASP A 382 7.21 -5.20 0.27
CA ASP A 382 6.87 -6.60 0.49
C ASP A 382 6.18 -7.21 -0.74
N ALA A 383 5.21 -6.50 -1.33
CA ALA A 383 4.53 -6.95 -2.53
C ALA A 383 5.51 -7.16 -3.71
N ILE A 384 6.42 -6.20 -3.94
CA ILE A 384 7.42 -6.28 -5.01
C ILE A 384 8.40 -7.43 -4.71
N GLN A 385 8.92 -7.51 -3.48
CA GLN A 385 9.89 -8.52 -3.08
C GLN A 385 9.31 -9.94 -3.24
N ARG A 386 8.07 -10.19 -2.81
CA ARG A 386 7.39 -11.49 -2.97
C ARG A 386 7.15 -11.88 -4.43
N ALA A 387 7.07 -10.92 -5.34
CA ALA A 387 6.88 -11.20 -6.77
C ALA A 387 8.18 -11.58 -7.49
N LEU A 388 9.33 -11.31 -6.87
CA LEU A 388 10.65 -11.62 -7.42
C LEU A 388 11.16 -13.02 -7.00
N ILE A 389 10.52 -13.64 -6.01
CA ILE A 389 10.79 -14.99 -5.49
C ILE A 389 9.81 -15.96 -6.14
#